data_AF-A0A440UVF9-F1
#
_entry.id   AF-A0A440UVF9-F1
#
_cell.length_a   1.000
_cell.length_b   1.000
_cell.length_c   1.000
_cell.angle_alpha   90.00
_cell.angle_beta   90.00
_cell.angle_gamma   90.00
#
_symmetry.space_group_name_H-M   'P 1'
#
loop_
_entity.id
_entity.type
_entity.pdbx_description
1 polymer ?
#
loop_
_entity_poly.entity_id
_entity_poly.type
_entity_poly.pdbx_seq_one_letter_code
_entity_poly.pdbx_strand_id
1 'polypeptide(L)' 'MKKFLNSVDTVLTESLDGFVAAHSDILAIGDEHKFVRRKTLKP' A
#
# COMPACT_ATOMS: atom_id res chain seq x y z
N MET A 1 23.53 9.58 1.98
CA MET A 1 22.18 9.04 1.65
C MET A 1 21.13 9.93 2.26
N LYS A 2 20.08 10.33 1.51
CA LYS A 2 18.98 11.17 2.02
C LYS A 2 17.63 10.45 2.10
N LYS A 3 17.48 9.25 1.51
CA LYS A 3 16.22 8.52 1.45
C LYS A 3 16.28 7.25 2.28
N PHE A 4 15.22 7.00 3.05
CA PHE A 4 15.06 5.81 3.88
C PHE A 4 14.17 4.82 3.13
N LEU A 5 14.82 3.91 2.39
CA LEU A 5 14.18 2.88 1.58
C LEU A 5 15.12 1.68 1.49
N ASN A 6 14.57 0.47 1.36
CA ASN A 6 15.36 -0.76 1.29
C ASN A 6 15.92 -0.98 -0.12
N SER A 7 15.06 -0.99 -1.14
CA SER A 7 15.44 -1.06 -2.55
C SER A 7 14.54 -0.17 -3.40
N VAL A 8 15.06 0.30 -4.54
CA VAL A 8 14.29 1.07 -5.52
C VAL A 8 13.23 0.22 -6.21
N ASP A 9 13.45 -1.10 -6.33
CA ASP A 9 12.51 -2.00 -7.01
C ASP A 9 11.29 -2.32 -6.14
N THR A 10 11.45 -2.31 -4.82
CA THR A 10 10.41 -2.70 -3.85
C THR A 10 9.77 -1.52 -3.13
N VAL A 11 10.30 -0.30 -3.31
CA VAL A 11 9.83 0.88 -2.55
C VAL A 11 8.32 1.10 -2.70
N LEU A 12 7.75 0.83 -3.87
CA LEU A 12 6.32 0.99 -4.11
C LEU A 12 5.50 -0.04 -3.31
N THR A 13 5.83 -1.32 -3.43
CA THR A 13 5.09 -2.41 -2.77
C THR A 13 5.23 -2.29 -1.25
N GLU A 14 6.43 -2.06 -0.73
CA GLU A 14 6.68 -1.84 0.70
C GLU A 14 5.90 -0.65 1.26
N SER A 15 5.85 0.46 0.51
CA SER A 15 5.11 1.65 0.94
C SER A 15 3.59 1.41 0.96
N LEU A 16 3.07 0.71 -0.05
CA LEU A 16 1.64 0.40 -0.13
C LEU A 16 1.22 -0.63 0.92
N ASP A 17 2.05 -1.64 1.18
CA ASP A 17 1.82 -2.61 2.24
C ASP A 17 1.77 -1.93 3.62
N GLY A 18 2.73 -1.05 3.89
CA GLY A 18 2.75 -0.26 5.12
C GLY A 18 1.52 0.64 5.27
N PHE A 19 1.13 1.32 4.18
CA PHE A 19 -0.05 2.20 4.16
C PHE A 19 -1.35 1.44 4.41
N VAL A 20 -1.55 0.29 3.76
CA VAL A 20 -2.75 -0.55 3.96
C VAL A 20 -2.74 -1.18 5.34
N ALA A 21 -1.59 -1.61 5.87
CA ALA A 21 -1.50 -2.17 7.23
C ALA A 21 -1.89 -1.12 8.29
N ALA A 22 -1.41 0.11 8.14
CA ALA A 22 -1.72 1.23 9.06
C ALA A 22 -3.20 1.63 9.07
N HIS A 23 -3.92 1.40 7.97
CA HIS A 23 -5.33 1.75 7.79
C HIS A 23 -6.20 0.54 7.42
N SER A 24 -5.89 -0.62 8.01
CA SER A 24 -6.50 -1.92 7.67
C SER A 24 -7.99 -2.04 8.08
N ASP A 25 -8.48 -1.07 8.84
CA ASP A 25 -9.88 -0.86 9.18
C ASP A 25 -10.72 -0.43 7.98
N ILE A 26 -10.16 0.39 7.07
CA ILE A 26 -10.90 1.00 5.96
C ILE A 26 -10.32 0.72 4.57
N LEU A 27 -9.06 0.31 4.45
CA LEU A 27 -8.38 0.08 3.17
C LEU A 27 -8.08 -1.39 2.90
N ALA A 28 -7.96 -1.71 1.62
CA ALA A 28 -7.46 -2.98 1.12
C ALA A 28 -6.60 -2.74 -0.13
N ILE A 29 -5.55 -3.56 -0.30
CA ILE A 29 -4.71 -3.57 -1.50
C ILE A 29 -5.48 -4.22 -2.66
N GLY A 30 -5.39 -3.62 -3.86
CA GLY A 30 -5.86 -4.21 -5.10
C GLY A 30 -4.81 -5.11 -5.75
N ASP A 31 -5.18 -5.77 -6.84
CA ASP A 31 -4.32 -6.75 -7.51
C ASP A 31 -2.97 -6.14 -7.93
N GLU A 32 -1.90 -6.90 -7.71
CA GLU A 32 -0.51 -6.54 -8.05
C GLU A 32 -0.06 -5.17 -7.52
N HIS A 33 -0.62 -4.72 -6.39
CA HIS A 33 -0.32 -3.41 -5.80
C HIS A 33 -0.60 -2.24 -6.77
N LYS A 34 -1.45 -2.43 -7.79
CA LYS A 34 -1.76 -1.42 -8.81
C LYS A 34 -2.64 -0.29 -8.29
N PHE A 35 -3.46 -0.57 -7.29
CA PHE A 35 -4.36 0.42 -6.68
C PHE A 35 -4.67 0.05 -5.23
N VAL A 36 -5.13 1.05 -4.46
CA VAL A 36 -5.71 0.87 -3.14
C VAL A 36 -7.19 1.19 -3.23
N ARG A 37 -8.02 0.37 -2.56
CA ARG A 37 -9.46 0.58 -2.54
C ARG A 37 -9.98 0.61 -1.11
N ARG A 38 -11.20 1.11 -0.98
CA ARG A 38 -11.97 0.95 0.26
C ARG A 38 -12.30 -0.52 0.47
N LYS A 39 -12.17 -0.95 1.71
CA LYS A 39 -12.54 -2.29 2.16
C LYS A 39 -14.04 -2.53 2.00
N THR A 40 -14.85 -1.57 2.43
CA THR A 40 -16.30 -1.57 2.22
C THR A 40 -16.65 -0.78 0.97
N LEU A 41 -17.16 -1.49 -0.05
CA LEU A 41 -17.62 -0.89 -1.30
C LEU A 41 -19.03 -0.31 -1.10
N LYS A 42 -19.28 0.87 -1.66
CA LYS A 42 -20.64 1.41 -1.78
C LYS A 42 -21.29 0.81 -3.03
N PRO A 43 -22.55 0.35 -2.94
CA PRO A 43 -23.31 -0.11 -4.10
C PRO A 43 -23.58 1.01 -5.10
#